data_AF-A0A1Y6JZM4-F1
#
_entry.id   AF-A0A1Y6JZM4-F1
#
_cell.length_a   1.000
_cell.length_b   1.000
_cell.length_c   1.000
_cell.angle_alpha   90.00
_cell.angle_beta   90.00
_cell.angle_gamma   90.00
#
_symmetry.space_group_name_H-M   'P 1'
#
loop_
_entity.id
_entity.type
_entity.pdbx_description
1 polymer ?
#
loop_
_entity_poly.entity_id
_entity_poly.type
_entity_poly.pdbx_seq_one_letter_code
_entity_poly.pdbx_strand_id
1 'polypeptide(L)'
;MHLKQRHRFSWTRANRAGMTRMIVKSANDYPVSVLQRHGRASINHWVAAQGYYGHPFSAVRASRTTANSLVKVLKDLQLGQQAFNNRQDRAFILSLMKRQVYRRGIPTGVARADKGTVVRDKVGFLNDNNGDAGIVTLPNGQRYLLAILTWGRGQHGFSGYPRIARIAEHVQKIVY
;
A
#
# COMPACT_ATOMS: atom_id res chain seq x y z
N MET A 1 -13.93 -4.18 0.54
CA MET A 1 -14.50 -4.97 1.65
C MET A 1 -15.72 -4.35 2.26
N HIS A 2 -15.68 -3.06 2.62
CA HIS A 2 -16.87 -2.30 3.00
C HIS A 2 -18.08 -2.52 2.08
N LEU A 3 -17.89 -2.41 0.75
CA LEU A 3 -18.97 -2.70 -0.20
C LEU A 3 -19.45 -4.15 -0.14
N LYS A 4 -18.56 -5.11 0.14
CA LYS A 4 -18.91 -6.53 0.29
C LYS A 4 -19.70 -6.77 1.58
N GLN A 5 -19.33 -6.11 2.68
CA GLN A 5 -20.08 -6.10 3.95
C GLN A 5 -21.50 -5.54 3.75
N ARG A 6 -21.68 -4.66 2.76
CA ARG A 6 -22.97 -4.11 2.34
C ARG A 6 -23.64 -4.89 1.20
N HIS A 7 -23.14 -6.08 0.83
CA HIS A 7 -23.62 -6.90 -0.29
C HIS A 7 -23.59 -6.20 -1.68
N ARG A 8 -22.79 -5.15 -1.83
CA ARG A 8 -22.61 -4.35 -3.06
C ARG A 8 -21.30 -4.65 -3.79
N PHE A 9 -20.64 -5.75 -3.45
CA PHE A 9 -19.42 -6.23 -4.10
C PHE A 9 -19.29 -7.74 -3.97
N SER A 10 -18.87 -8.40 -5.04
CA SER A 10 -18.48 -9.81 -5.05
C SER A 10 -17.14 -10.01 -5.73
N TRP A 11 -16.41 -11.07 -5.35
CA TRP A 11 -15.15 -11.44 -5.99
C TRP A 11 -15.38 -12.17 -7.31
N THR A 12 -15.95 -11.47 -8.28
CA THR A 12 -15.97 -11.95 -9.66
C THR A 12 -14.55 -12.12 -10.20
N ARG A 13 -14.40 -12.92 -11.26
CA ARG A 13 -13.13 -13.09 -11.97
C ARG A 13 -12.53 -11.74 -12.38
N ALA A 14 -13.35 -10.82 -12.87
CA ALA A 14 -12.94 -9.47 -13.25
C ALA A 14 -12.42 -8.66 -12.05
N ASN A 15 -13.12 -8.66 -10.92
CA ASN A 15 -12.69 -7.93 -9.71
C ASN A 15 -11.38 -8.49 -9.14
N ARG A 16 -11.22 -9.82 -9.13
CA ARG A 16 -9.96 -10.46 -8.70
C ARG A 16 -8.80 -10.12 -9.62
N ALA A 17 -9.02 -10.13 -10.93
CA ALA A 17 -8.00 -9.77 -11.92
C ALA A 17 -7.60 -8.29 -11.80
N GLY A 18 -8.56 -7.38 -11.68
CA GLY A 18 -8.33 -5.95 -11.48
C GLY A 18 -7.56 -5.65 -10.20
N MET A 19 -7.99 -6.22 -9.07
CA MET A 19 -7.27 -6.11 -7.79
C MET A 19 -5.84 -6.66 -7.88
N THR A 20 -5.66 -7.78 -8.57
CA THR A 20 -4.33 -8.38 -8.78
C THR A 20 -3.43 -7.44 -9.58
N ARG A 21 -3.88 -6.91 -10.71
CA ARG A 21 -3.08 -5.96 -11.51
C ARG A 21 -2.80 -4.67 -10.73
N MET A 22 -3.79 -4.15 -10.03
CA MET A 22 -3.67 -2.94 -9.22
C MET A 22 -2.63 -3.11 -8.11
N ILE A 23 -2.65 -4.22 -7.37
CA ILE A 23 -1.68 -4.44 -6.30
C ILE A 23 -0.35 -4.86 -6.94
N VAL A 24 -0.27 -6.00 -7.61
CA VAL A 24 0.98 -6.65 -8.03
C VAL A 24 1.74 -5.89 -9.12
N LYS A 25 1.04 -5.14 -9.99
CA LYS A 25 1.64 -4.41 -11.13
C LYS A 25 1.40 -2.90 -11.07
N SER A 26 0.78 -2.40 -9.99
CA SER A 26 0.42 -0.98 -9.86
C SER A 26 -0.40 -0.41 -11.03
N ALA A 27 -1.24 -1.24 -11.67
CA ALA A 27 -2.08 -0.82 -12.79
C ALA A 27 -3.21 0.12 -12.32
N ASN A 28 -3.48 1.16 -13.12
CA ASN A 28 -4.44 2.22 -12.77
C ASN A 28 -5.86 2.00 -13.29
N ASP A 29 -6.05 1.11 -14.28
CA ASP A 29 -7.34 0.85 -14.93
C ASP A 29 -8.45 0.50 -13.92
N TYR A 30 -8.19 -0.48 -13.05
CA TYR A 30 -9.15 -0.93 -12.06
C TYR A 30 -9.46 0.12 -10.98
N PRO A 31 -8.48 0.69 -10.25
CA PRO A 31 -8.78 1.69 -9.22
C PRO A 31 -9.45 2.95 -9.78
N VAL A 32 -9.10 3.38 -11.00
CA VAL A 32 -9.77 4.52 -11.66
C VAL A 32 -11.23 4.19 -11.94
N SER A 33 -11.54 2.99 -12.44
CA SER A 33 -12.93 2.57 -12.66
C SER A 33 -13.76 2.53 -11.36
N VAL A 34 -13.14 2.13 -10.24
CA VAL A 34 -13.76 2.15 -8.90
C VAL A 34 -14.04 3.59 -8.47
N LEU A 35 -13.07 4.49 -8.69
CA LEU A 35 -13.21 5.91 -8.36
C LEU A 35 -14.32 6.59 -9.19
N GLN A 36 -14.41 6.28 -10.48
CA GLN A 36 -15.47 6.77 -11.38
C GLN A 36 -16.84 6.26 -10.95
N ARG A 37 -16.96 4.97 -10.63
CA ARG A 37 -18.23 4.35 -10.24
C ARG A 37 -18.78 4.88 -8.91
N HIS A 38 -17.91 5.08 -7.93
CA HIS A 38 -18.35 5.41 -6.56
C HIS A 38 -18.18 6.89 -6.21
N GLY A 39 -17.49 7.67 -7.04
CA GLY A 39 -17.29 9.09 -6.83
C GLY A 39 -16.20 9.42 -5.82
N ARG A 40 -15.42 10.48 -6.12
CA ARG A 40 -14.33 10.97 -5.26
C ARG A 40 -14.83 11.39 -3.88
N ALA A 41 -15.94 12.12 -3.82
CA ALA A 41 -16.49 12.64 -2.57
C ALA A 41 -16.89 11.50 -1.61
N SER A 42 -17.63 10.51 -2.09
CA SER A 42 -18.06 9.37 -1.28
C SER A 42 -16.89 8.51 -0.81
N ILE A 43 -15.89 8.30 -1.67
CA ILE A 43 -14.67 7.57 -1.28
C ILE A 43 -13.85 8.37 -0.26
N ASN A 44 -13.65 9.67 -0.46
CA ASN A 44 -12.94 10.54 0.49
C ASN A 44 -13.61 10.52 1.87
N HIS A 45 -14.94 10.70 1.91
CA HIS A 45 -15.71 10.63 3.14
C HIS A 45 -15.56 9.27 3.83
N TRP A 46 -15.64 8.18 3.08
CA TRP A 46 -15.42 6.85 3.64
C TRP A 46 -14.01 6.68 4.20
N VAL A 47 -12.97 7.08 3.46
CA VAL A 47 -11.57 7.01 3.91
C VAL A 47 -11.37 7.85 5.19
N ALA A 48 -11.93 9.06 5.23
CA ALA A 48 -11.87 9.93 6.41
C ALA A 48 -12.54 9.29 7.63
N ALA A 49 -13.70 8.66 7.44
CA ALA A 49 -14.44 7.98 8.52
C ALA A 49 -13.69 6.76 9.10
N GLN A 50 -12.71 6.20 8.39
CA GLN A 50 -11.81 5.17 8.94
C GLN A 50 -10.64 5.76 9.74
N GLY A 51 -10.51 7.09 9.84
CA GLY A 51 -9.39 7.77 10.51
C GLY A 51 -8.11 7.87 9.68
N TYR A 52 -8.22 7.68 8.35
CA TYR A 52 -7.13 7.86 7.39
C TYR A 52 -7.12 9.29 6.81
N TYR A 53 -6.18 9.59 5.91
CA TYR A 53 -6.12 10.89 5.23
C TYR A 53 -7.44 11.19 4.53
N GLY A 54 -8.13 12.27 4.91
CA GLY A 54 -9.53 12.47 4.54
C GLY A 54 -9.80 12.93 3.11
N HIS A 55 -8.81 13.47 2.41
CA HIS A 55 -8.99 14.03 1.06
C HIS A 55 -7.96 13.52 0.04
N PRO A 56 -7.81 12.19 -0.13
CA PRO A 56 -6.82 11.62 -1.01
C PRO A 56 -7.10 11.92 -2.47
N PHE A 57 -8.37 11.96 -2.88
CA PHE A 57 -8.75 12.15 -4.28
C PHE A 57 -9.25 13.56 -4.56
N SER A 58 -8.84 14.13 -5.69
CA SER A 58 -9.27 15.45 -6.18
C SER A 58 -9.53 15.42 -7.68
N ALA A 59 -10.28 16.40 -8.18
CA ALA A 59 -10.49 16.62 -9.61
C ALA A 59 -9.35 17.42 -10.26
N VAL A 60 -8.65 18.25 -9.49
CA VAL A 60 -7.68 19.24 -10.01
C VAL A 60 -6.23 18.95 -9.61
N ARG A 61 -5.99 17.86 -8.88
CA ARG A 61 -4.63 17.45 -8.48
C ARG A 61 -4.51 15.93 -8.41
N ALA A 62 -3.27 15.47 -8.48
CA ALA A 62 -2.91 14.09 -8.21
C ALA A 62 -3.32 13.67 -6.78
N SER A 63 -3.50 12.35 -6.60
CA SER A 63 -3.89 11.79 -5.31
C SER A 63 -2.81 12.01 -4.26
N ARG A 64 -3.20 12.26 -3.01
CA ARG A 64 -2.28 12.50 -1.88
C ARG A 64 -2.58 11.58 -0.71
N THR A 65 -1.57 11.37 0.15
CA THR A 65 -1.69 10.63 1.40
C THR A 65 -0.57 11.08 2.35
N THR A 66 -0.49 10.48 3.54
CA THR A 66 0.60 10.68 4.50
C THR A 66 1.17 9.32 4.92
N ALA A 67 2.45 9.29 5.34
CA ALA A 67 3.07 8.07 5.86
C ALA A 67 2.27 7.50 7.06
N ASN A 68 1.82 8.37 7.96
CA ASN A 68 0.96 7.98 9.09
C ASN A 68 -0.34 7.29 8.65
N SER A 69 -1.02 7.83 7.63
CA SER A 69 -2.25 7.19 7.11
C SER A 69 -1.97 5.85 6.45
N LEU A 70 -0.86 5.71 5.73
CA LEU A 70 -0.47 4.43 5.15
C LEU A 70 -0.16 3.39 6.25
N VAL A 71 0.57 3.77 7.30
CA VAL A 71 0.82 2.89 8.47
C VAL A 71 -0.48 2.48 9.14
N LYS A 72 -1.44 3.39 9.33
CA LYS A 72 -2.77 3.05 9.89
C LYS A 72 -3.51 2.02 9.03
N VAL A 73 -3.53 2.19 7.70
CA VAL A 73 -4.15 1.21 6.78
C VAL A 73 -3.46 -0.15 6.88
N LEU A 74 -2.12 -0.18 6.94
CA LEU A 74 -1.37 -1.43 7.11
C LEU A 74 -1.63 -2.08 8.47
N LYS A 75 -1.81 -1.29 9.54
CA LYS A 75 -2.15 -1.76 10.88
C LYS A 75 -3.52 -2.43 10.87
N ASP A 76 -4.52 -1.77 10.30
CA ASP A 76 -5.87 -2.33 10.21
C ASP A 76 -5.89 -3.57 9.32
N LEU A 77 -5.13 -3.57 8.22
CA LEU A 77 -4.95 -4.75 7.38
C LEU A 77 -4.30 -5.90 8.15
N GLN A 78 -3.28 -5.65 8.95
CA GLN A 78 -2.57 -6.68 9.72
C GLN A 78 -3.43 -7.23 10.86
N LEU A 79 -4.17 -6.37 11.56
CA LEU A 79 -5.03 -6.74 12.70
C LEU A 79 -6.41 -7.25 12.27
N GLY A 80 -6.79 -7.04 11.02
CA GLY A 80 -8.13 -7.40 10.56
C GLY A 80 -9.22 -6.47 11.05
N GLN A 81 -8.92 -5.19 11.17
CA GLN A 81 -9.83 -4.16 11.66
C GLN A 81 -10.44 -3.38 10.49
N GLN A 82 -11.46 -2.57 10.78
CA GLN A 82 -12.11 -1.70 9.80
C GLN A 82 -12.58 -2.50 8.56
N ALA A 83 -12.17 -2.05 7.37
CA ALA A 83 -12.44 -2.73 6.12
C ALA A 83 -11.86 -4.15 6.03
N PHE A 84 -10.97 -4.60 6.91
CA PHE A 84 -10.22 -5.85 6.72
C PHE A 84 -10.67 -7.00 7.62
N ASN A 85 -11.88 -6.93 8.19
CA ASN A 85 -12.42 -7.95 9.11
C ASN A 85 -12.66 -9.32 8.46
N ASN A 86 -12.96 -9.39 7.16
CA ASN A 86 -13.11 -10.66 6.48
C ASN A 86 -11.74 -11.34 6.26
N ARG A 87 -11.55 -12.52 6.86
CA ARG A 87 -10.27 -13.24 6.87
C ARG A 87 -9.80 -13.68 5.48
N GLN A 88 -10.68 -14.23 4.65
CA GLN A 88 -10.30 -14.73 3.31
C GLN A 88 -9.88 -13.59 2.39
N ASP A 89 -10.63 -12.51 2.47
CA ASP A 89 -10.43 -11.26 1.77
C ASP A 89 -9.11 -10.58 2.15
N ARG A 90 -8.83 -10.48 3.45
CA ARG A 90 -7.55 -9.99 3.98
C ARG A 90 -6.39 -10.88 3.53
N ALA A 91 -6.53 -12.20 3.62
CA ALA A 91 -5.51 -13.15 3.16
C ALA A 91 -5.20 -12.98 1.67
N PHE A 92 -6.23 -12.75 0.84
CA PHE A 92 -6.05 -12.46 -0.57
C PHE A 92 -5.23 -11.18 -0.78
N ILE A 93 -5.58 -10.07 -0.14
CA ILE A 93 -4.82 -8.80 -0.25
C ILE A 93 -3.36 -8.99 0.19
N LEU A 94 -3.12 -9.62 1.33
CA LEU A 94 -1.78 -9.90 1.85
C LEU A 94 -0.96 -10.79 0.90
N SER A 95 -1.61 -11.75 0.24
CA SER A 95 -0.96 -12.60 -0.77
C SER A 95 -0.52 -11.80 -2.00
N LEU A 96 -1.32 -10.82 -2.41
CA LEU A 96 -0.99 -9.94 -3.54
C LEU A 96 0.15 -9.00 -3.19
N MET A 97 0.14 -8.40 -2.00
CA MET A 97 1.24 -7.55 -1.52
C MET A 97 2.55 -8.32 -1.39
N LYS A 98 2.51 -9.61 -0.99
CA LYS A 98 3.71 -10.47 -0.99
C LYS A 98 4.27 -10.72 -2.39
N ARG A 99 3.39 -10.77 -3.40
CA ARG A 99 3.72 -11.08 -4.81
C ARG A 99 4.06 -9.84 -5.65
N GLN A 100 4.06 -8.65 -5.04
CA GLN A 100 4.42 -7.39 -5.69
C GLN A 100 5.69 -7.53 -6.53
N VAL A 101 5.71 -6.97 -7.76
CA VAL A 101 6.89 -7.05 -8.63
C VAL A 101 7.92 -5.95 -8.36
N TYR A 102 7.47 -4.82 -7.83
CA TYR A 102 8.34 -3.68 -7.53
C TYR A 102 8.98 -3.82 -6.15
N ARG A 103 10.17 -4.41 -6.09
CA ARG A 103 10.84 -4.82 -4.84
C ARG A 103 12.09 -4.01 -4.48
N ARG A 104 12.38 -2.95 -5.24
CA ARG A 104 13.62 -2.15 -5.12
C ARG A 104 13.63 -1.14 -3.97
N GLY A 105 12.51 -0.99 -3.23
CA GLY A 105 12.35 -0.06 -2.11
C GLY A 105 12.60 -0.72 -0.76
N ILE A 106 11.60 -0.66 0.13
CA ILE A 106 11.63 -1.26 1.48
C ILE A 106 12.16 -2.69 1.44
N PRO A 107 11.70 -3.59 0.55
CA PRO A 107 12.14 -4.99 0.55
C PRO A 107 13.64 -5.18 0.37
N THR A 108 14.23 -4.37 -0.51
CA THR A 108 15.67 -4.42 -0.75
C THR A 108 16.45 -3.92 0.47
N GLY A 109 15.99 -2.82 1.07
CA GLY A 109 16.63 -2.22 2.25
C GLY A 109 16.63 -3.16 3.45
N VAL A 110 15.46 -3.71 3.79
CA VAL A 110 15.34 -4.58 4.98
C VAL A 110 16.01 -5.94 4.79
N ALA A 111 16.07 -6.47 3.56
CA ALA A 111 16.80 -7.71 3.29
C ALA A 111 18.33 -7.53 3.38
N ARG A 112 18.85 -6.31 3.18
CA ARG A 112 20.26 -5.98 3.41
C ARG A 112 20.58 -5.84 4.89
N ALA A 113 19.65 -5.28 5.66
CA ALA A 113 19.81 -5.14 7.10
C ALA A 113 19.69 -6.49 7.84
N ASP A 114 18.74 -7.33 7.44
CA ASP A 114 18.56 -8.67 8.02
C ASP A 114 18.06 -9.68 6.97
N LYS A 115 18.92 -10.66 6.66
CA LYS A 115 18.68 -11.64 5.60
C LYS A 115 17.55 -12.58 6.02
N GLY A 116 16.59 -12.80 5.11
CA GLY A 116 15.41 -13.62 5.36
C GLY A 116 14.19 -12.80 5.77
N THR A 117 14.34 -11.49 5.95
CA THR A 117 13.21 -10.58 6.11
C THR A 117 12.26 -10.61 4.91
N VAL A 118 10.96 -10.74 5.17
CA VAL A 118 9.91 -10.79 4.14
C VAL A 118 9.01 -9.56 4.24
N VAL A 119 8.76 -8.90 3.12
CA VAL A 119 7.91 -7.70 3.07
C VAL A 119 6.68 -7.92 2.20
N ARG A 120 5.51 -7.55 2.71
CA ARG A 120 4.27 -7.38 1.96
C ARG A 120 4.05 -5.90 1.73
N ASP A 121 4.27 -5.40 0.51
CA ASP A 121 4.31 -3.97 0.21
C ASP A 121 3.30 -3.53 -0.86
N LYS A 122 3.09 -2.21 -0.91
CA LYS A 122 2.52 -1.52 -2.05
C LYS A 122 3.30 -0.23 -2.34
N VAL A 123 3.70 -0.13 -3.59
CA VAL A 123 4.49 0.97 -4.12
C VAL A 123 3.64 2.11 -4.68
N GLY A 124 4.21 3.32 -4.79
CA GLY A 124 3.64 4.48 -5.47
C GLY A 124 4.73 5.29 -6.16
N PHE A 125 4.45 5.78 -7.38
CA PHE A 125 5.40 6.59 -8.14
C PHE A 125 4.63 7.49 -9.10
N LEU A 126 4.88 8.80 -9.02
CA LEU A 126 4.30 9.80 -9.90
C LEU A 126 5.22 11.02 -9.94
N ASN A 127 5.66 11.41 -11.13
CA ASN A 127 6.63 12.48 -11.31
C ASN A 127 7.86 12.27 -10.40
N ASP A 128 8.13 13.24 -9.52
CA ASP A 128 9.22 13.28 -8.56
C ASP A 128 8.86 12.74 -7.17
N ASN A 129 7.70 12.10 -7.03
CA ASN A 129 7.24 11.48 -5.81
C ASN A 129 7.36 9.95 -5.90
N ASN A 130 8.01 9.35 -4.92
CA ASN A 130 8.08 7.91 -4.73
C ASN A 130 7.59 7.53 -3.34
N GLY A 131 6.92 6.40 -3.23
CA GLY A 131 6.42 5.89 -1.97
C GLY A 131 6.44 4.38 -1.92
N ASP A 132 6.70 3.84 -0.75
CA ASP A 132 6.62 2.41 -0.49
C ASP A 132 6.09 2.21 0.94
N ALA A 133 5.13 1.30 1.09
CA ALA A 133 4.52 1.01 2.38
C ALA A 133 4.30 -0.49 2.52
N GLY A 134 4.77 -1.08 3.62
CA GLY A 134 4.70 -2.52 3.81
C GLY A 134 4.69 -3.01 5.25
N ILE A 135 4.24 -4.25 5.38
CA ILE A 135 4.34 -5.06 6.60
C ILE A 135 5.64 -5.87 6.46
N VAL A 136 6.60 -5.59 7.32
CA VAL A 136 7.89 -6.28 7.38
C VAL A 136 7.79 -7.42 8.40
N THR A 137 8.29 -8.59 8.03
CA THR A 137 8.36 -9.78 8.90
C THR A 137 9.81 -10.24 8.97
N LEU A 138 10.40 -10.13 10.16
CA LEU A 138 11.76 -10.57 10.45
C LEU A 138 11.85 -12.11 10.45
N PRO A 139 13.07 -12.70 10.32
CA PRO A 139 13.27 -14.15 10.37
C PRO A 139 12.73 -14.81 11.64
N ASN A 140 12.80 -14.11 12.79
CA ASN A 140 12.26 -14.57 14.07
C ASN A 140 10.73 -14.47 14.18
N GLY A 141 10.04 -14.01 13.13
CA GLY A 141 8.59 -13.87 13.07
C GLY A 141 8.03 -12.55 13.61
N GLN A 142 8.84 -11.70 14.25
CA GLN A 142 8.43 -10.35 14.65
C GLN A 142 8.05 -9.51 13.42
N ARG A 143 7.13 -8.56 13.61
CA ARG A 143 6.61 -7.74 12.52
C ARG A 143 6.55 -6.28 12.91
N TYR A 144 6.82 -5.43 11.94
CA TYR A 144 6.61 -3.99 12.06
C TYR A 144 6.04 -3.41 10.76
N LEU A 145 5.54 -2.19 10.86
CA LEU A 145 4.92 -1.46 9.75
C LEU A 145 5.84 -0.31 9.36
N LEU A 146 6.06 -0.14 8.06
CA LEU A 146 6.91 0.92 7.54
C LEU A 146 6.25 1.57 6.33
N ALA A 147 6.21 2.90 6.31
CA ALA A 147 5.84 3.68 5.15
C ALA A 147 6.88 4.78 4.94
N ILE A 148 7.45 4.83 3.75
CA ILE A 148 8.46 5.82 3.34
C ILE A 148 7.91 6.55 2.13
N LEU A 149 7.82 7.88 2.24
CA LEU A 149 7.45 8.78 1.14
C LEU A 149 8.64 9.72 0.87
N THR A 150 9.08 9.80 -0.38
CA THR A 150 10.18 10.67 -0.79
C THR A 150 9.72 11.60 -1.91
N TRP A 151 10.20 12.84 -1.86
CA TRP A 151 10.03 13.86 -2.90
C TRP A 151 11.39 14.52 -3.14
N GLY A 152 11.76 14.76 -4.40
CA GLY A 152 12.90 15.62 -4.72
C GLY A 152 13.15 15.74 -6.22
N ARG A 153 13.69 16.90 -6.63
CA ARG A 153 14.06 17.21 -8.01
C ARG A 153 14.92 16.08 -8.62
N GLY A 154 14.59 15.67 -9.84
CA GLY A 154 15.29 14.61 -10.58
C GLY A 154 14.79 13.19 -10.30
N GLN A 155 13.91 12.97 -9.32
CA GLN A 155 13.19 11.70 -9.21
C GLN A 155 12.19 11.56 -10.36
N HIS A 156 12.15 10.37 -10.96
CA HIS A 156 11.22 9.99 -12.01
C HIS A 156 11.07 8.48 -12.04
N GLY A 157 9.84 7.99 -12.23
CA GLY A 157 9.56 6.55 -12.28
C GLY A 157 10.09 5.84 -11.03
N PHE A 158 11.09 4.97 -11.19
CA PHE A 158 11.68 4.17 -10.11
C PHE A 158 12.99 4.71 -9.52
N SER A 159 13.46 5.90 -9.93
CA SER A 159 14.77 6.41 -9.51
C SER A 159 14.86 6.78 -8.03
N GLY A 160 13.75 7.01 -7.34
CA GLY A 160 13.72 7.24 -5.88
C GLY A 160 13.77 5.97 -5.02
N TYR A 161 13.54 4.77 -5.58
CA TYR A 161 13.51 3.52 -4.79
C TYR A 161 14.84 3.15 -4.12
N PRO A 162 16.02 3.39 -4.73
CA PRO A 162 17.29 3.24 -4.03
C PRO A 162 17.41 4.10 -2.77
N ARG A 163 16.82 5.30 -2.75
CA ARG A 163 16.75 6.15 -1.54
C ARG A 163 15.84 5.51 -0.49
N ILE A 164 14.67 5.04 -0.90
CA ILE A 164 13.75 4.30 -0.01
C ILE A 164 14.43 3.07 0.60
N ALA A 165 15.17 2.28 -0.19
CA ALA A 165 15.90 1.12 0.29
C ALA A 165 16.94 1.50 1.34
N ARG A 166 17.73 2.56 1.11
CA ARG A 166 18.69 3.05 2.12
C ARG A 166 18.00 3.47 3.40
N ILE A 167 16.90 4.23 3.32
CA ILE A 167 16.14 4.64 4.51
C ILE A 167 15.62 3.40 5.27
N ALA A 168 15.04 2.43 4.56
CA ALA A 168 14.51 1.22 5.17
C ALA A 168 15.59 0.37 5.86
N GLU A 169 16.77 0.26 5.25
CA GLU A 169 17.93 -0.42 5.84
C GLU A 169 18.36 0.25 7.16
N HIS A 170 18.48 1.58 7.17
CA HIS A 170 18.84 2.33 8.38
C HIS A 170 17.77 2.22 9.47
N VAL A 171 16.49 2.36 9.11
CA VAL A 171 15.39 2.20 10.06
C VAL A 171 15.39 0.82 10.70
N GLN A 172 15.61 -0.25 9.93
CA GLN A 172 15.67 -1.59 10.52
C GLN A 172 16.83 -1.69 11.50
N LYS A 173 18.06 -1.30 11.13
CA LYS A 173 19.25 -1.34 12.00
C LYS A 173 19.14 -0.53 13.30
N ILE A 174 18.27 0.48 13.34
CA ILE A 174 18.04 1.29 14.55
C ILE A 174 17.06 0.60 15.50
N VAL A 175 16.06 -0.09 14.95
CA VAL A 175 14.90 -0.59 15.71
C VAL A 175 15.02 -2.09 16.02
N TYR A 176 15.84 -2.83 15.25
CA TYR A 176 16.02 -4.29 15.28
C TYR A 176 17.46 -4.68 14.96
#